data_AF-A0A8K0CGB7-F1
#
_entry.id   AF-A0A8K0CGB7-F1
#
_cell.length_a   1.000
_cell.length_b   1.000
_cell.length_c   1.000
_cell.angle_alpha   90.00
_cell.angle_beta   90.00
_cell.angle_gamma   90.00
#
_symmetry.space_group_name_H-M   'P 1'
#
loop_
_entity.id
_entity.type
_entity.pdbx_description
1 polymer ?
#
loop_
_entity_poly.entity_id
_entity_poly.type
_entity_poly.pdbx_seq_one_letter_code
_entity_poly.pdbx_strand_id
1 'polypeptide(L)'
;MTHTPTTAKAVGRLAKRFSEYSDVTKRRRIHTLLEKSAEKLSFATQVTLRAQGLRTAAEMVKRVALASFVQKKLTKKQYVAIHTETKTHNADIYPTYAELLLAKKRCYPENISVTEVSAKIVLQSLLDHTVRRIMITLKDVLQRVCASSGNSVNVRAIYKWGCDGAAGQQNYKQRFVDSDHNHDDSFMFVVSCVPIRLVDENDTILWQNNRPSSTKFCRPIKITFQKETEEMVQKEVGIIKHQISQLRPVEVTTDSSVFVISSLSHQPSKKSRPLSPEIISLLKCSYEIDKCDTEAGSESDDE
;
A
#
# COMPACT_ATOMS: atom_id res chain seq x y z
N MET A 1 -3.92 -71.03 27.88
CA MET A 1 -4.76 -69.85 28.14
C MET A 1 -3.89 -68.82 28.86
N THR A 2 -3.41 -67.81 28.15
CA THR A 2 -2.55 -66.75 28.71
C THR A 2 -3.24 -65.42 28.50
N HIS A 3 -3.68 -64.81 29.59
CA HIS A 3 -4.35 -63.51 29.62
C HIS A 3 -3.38 -62.39 29.22
N THR A 4 -3.76 -61.58 28.24
CA THR A 4 -3.12 -60.29 27.95
C THR A 4 -3.73 -59.19 28.83
N PRO A 5 -2.93 -58.36 29.52
CA PRO A 5 -3.45 -57.26 30.33
C PRO A 5 -3.83 -56.05 29.48
N THR A 6 -5.04 -55.55 29.68
CA THR A 6 -5.58 -54.34 29.06
C THR A 6 -4.97 -53.10 29.72
N THR A 7 -4.21 -52.30 28.98
CA THR A 7 -3.71 -50.99 29.44
C THR A 7 -4.85 -49.98 29.54
N ALA A 8 -5.12 -49.51 30.76
CA ALA A 8 -6.08 -48.46 31.05
C ALA A 8 -5.64 -47.11 30.42
N LYS A 9 -6.52 -46.47 29.64
CA LYS A 9 -6.33 -45.09 29.18
C LYS A 9 -6.50 -44.13 30.35
N ALA A 10 -5.46 -43.39 30.70
CA ALA A 10 -5.52 -42.32 31.68
C ALA A 10 -6.54 -41.26 31.23
N VAL A 11 -7.59 -41.05 32.03
CA VAL A 11 -8.64 -40.05 31.81
C VAL A 11 -8.10 -38.69 32.23
N GLY A 12 -7.35 -38.05 31.33
CA GLY A 12 -6.93 -36.66 31.47
C GLY A 12 -8.05 -35.69 31.08
N ARG A 13 -8.07 -34.51 31.73
CA ARG A 13 -8.98 -33.40 31.37
C ARG A 13 -8.84 -33.06 29.89
N LEU A 14 -9.97 -32.89 29.18
CA LEU A 14 -10.02 -32.54 27.76
C LEU A 14 -9.07 -31.37 27.43
N ALA A 15 -8.22 -31.56 26.43
CA ALA A 15 -7.27 -30.55 25.99
C ALA A 15 -8.00 -29.44 25.22
N LYS A 16 -8.09 -28.25 25.82
CA LYS A 16 -8.57 -27.03 25.15
C LYS A 16 -7.56 -26.52 24.12
N ARG A 17 -8.03 -25.75 23.13
CA ARG A 17 -7.15 -25.02 22.21
C ARG A 17 -6.37 -23.95 22.97
N PHE A 18 -5.21 -23.56 22.45
CA PHE A 18 -4.34 -22.59 23.12
C PHE A 18 -5.08 -21.25 23.42
N SER A 19 -5.92 -20.80 22.48
CA SER A 19 -6.73 -19.57 22.59
C SER A 19 -7.73 -19.61 23.76
N GLU A 20 -8.23 -20.78 24.12
CA GLU A 20 -9.30 -21.01 25.11
C GLU A 20 -8.79 -21.12 26.56
N TYR A 21 -7.47 -21.03 26.78
CA TYR A 21 -6.90 -21.02 28.13
C TYR A 21 -6.87 -19.60 28.73
N SER A 22 -6.90 -19.53 30.06
CA SER A 22 -6.62 -18.28 30.81
C SER A 22 -5.17 -17.83 30.63
N ASP A 23 -4.90 -16.53 30.78
CA ASP A 23 -3.57 -15.96 30.57
C ASP A 23 -2.49 -16.58 31.46
N VAL A 24 -2.83 -16.90 32.72
CA VAL A 24 -1.94 -17.61 33.64
C VAL A 24 -1.53 -18.98 33.07
N THR A 25 -2.49 -19.70 32.49
CA THR A 25 -2.24 -21.02 31.88
C THR A 25 -1.47 -20.91 30.57
N LYS A 26 -1.77 -19.89 29.76
CA LYS A 26 -1.02 -19.58 28.53
C LYS A 26 0.45 -19.30 28.86
N ARG A 27 0.74 -18.43 29.84
CA ARG A 27 2.09 -18.12 30.33
C ARG A 27 2.83 -19.37 30.80
N ARG A 28 2.18 -20.22 31.60
CA ARG A 28 2.77 -21.50 32.04
C ARG A 28 3.13 -22.42 30.87
N ARG A 29 2.28 -22.48 29.85
CA ARG A 29 2.45 -23.37 28.69
C ARG A 29 3.50 -22.89 27.69
N ILE A 30 3.77 -21.58 27.62
CA ILE A 30 4.83 -21.02 26.76
C ILE A 30 6.19 -20.93 27.46
N HIS A 31 6.32 -21.39 28.71
CA HIS A 31 7.57 -21.28 29.48
C HIS A 31 8.78 -21.83 28.72
N THR A 32 8.64 -22.98 28.06
CA THR A 32 9.69 -23.60 27.23
C THR A 32 10.04 -22.82 25.97
N LEU A 33 9.14 -21.93 25.51
CA LEU A 33 9.40 -21.01 24.42
C LEU A 33 10.15 -19.77 24.92
N LEU A 34 9.90 -19.32 26.15
CA LEU A 34 10.58 -18.16 26.76
C LEU A 34 12.08 -18.41 27.01
N GLU A 35 12.50 -19.67 27.11
CA GLU A 35 13.91 -20.07 27.18
C GLU A 35 14.68 -19.83 25.87
N LYS A 36 13.97 -19.55 24.76
CA LYS A 36 14.58 -19.27 23.46
C LYS A 36 14.80 -17.77 23.27
N SER A 37 15.83 -17.41 22.49
CA SER A 37 16.08 -16.00 22.16
C SER A 37 14.93 -15.40 21.37
N ALA A 38 14.65 -14.11 21.61
CA ALA A 38 13.62 -13.36 20.90
C ALA A 38 13.77 -13.44 19.37
N GLU A 39 15.02 -13.41 18.87
CA GLU A 39 15.32 -13.58 17.44
C GLU A 39 14.86 -14.94 16.89
N LYS A 40 15.08 -16.03 17.63
CA LYS A 40 14.64 -17.38 17.22
C LYS A 40 13.12 -17.50 17.24
N LEU A 41 12.45 -16.87 18.20
CA LEU A 41 10.99 -16.86 18.29
C LEU A 41 10.36 -16.03 17.16
N SER A 42 10.92 -14.87 16.84
CA SER A 42 10.48 -14.04 15.71
C SER A 42 10.65 -14.77 14.38
N PHE A 43 11.79 -15.44 14.18
CA PHE A 43 12.02 -16.24 12.97
C PHE A 43 11.07 -17.46 12.90
N ALA A 44 10.88 -18.17 14.01
CA ALA A 44 9.94 -19.30 14.07
C ALA A 44 8.49 -18.87 13.80
N THR A 45 8.09 -17.70 14.30
CA THR A 45 6.78 -17.10 14.01
C THR A 45 6.65 -16.79 12.52
N GLN A 46 7.67 -16.17 11.91
CA GLN A 46 7.69 -15.91 10.47
C GLN A 46 7.58 -17.20 9.63
N VAL A 47 8.31 -18.26 10.00
CA VAL A 47 8.26 -19.57 9.34
C VAL A 47 6.89 -20.22 9.50
N THR A 48 6.31 -20.17 10.70
CA THR A 48 4.99 -20.74 11.01
C THR A 48 3.89 -20.04 10.23
N LEU A 49 3.90 -18.70 10.20
CA LEU A 49 2.97 -17.89 9.41
C LEU A 49 3.10 -18.20 7.91
N ARG A 50 4.33 -18.40 7.40
CA ARG A 50 4.54 -18.83 6.00
C ARG A 50 3.99 -20.23 5.71
N ALA A 51 4.17 -21.17 6.64
CA ALA A 51 3.68 -22.55 6.52
C ALA A 51 2.15 -22.63 6.57
N GLN A 52 1.51 -21.73 7.32
CA GLN A 52 0.05 -21.57 7.40
C GLN A 52 -0.54 -20.79 6.21
N GLY A 53 0.27 -20.43 5.20
CA GLY A 53 -0.17 -19.64 4.05
C GLY A 53 -0.34 -18.14 4.33
N LEU A 54 -0.09 -17.69 5.57
CA LEU A 54 -0.20 -16.29 6.03
C LEU A 54 1.04 -15.45 5.64
N ARG A 55 1.48 -15.56 4.38
CA ARG A 55 2.62 -14.80 3.81
C ARG A 55 2.41 -13.27 3.89
N THR A 56 1.16 -12.85 3.94
CA THR A 56 0.71 -11.45 4.04
C THR A 56 1.15 -10.78 5.34
N ALA A 57 1.20 -11.50 6.48
CA ALA A 57 1.48 -10.90 7.79
C ALA A 57 2.92 -10.35 7.92
N ALA A 58 3.93 -11.06 7.43
CA ALA A 58 5.32 -10.60 7.46
C ALA A 58 5.58 -9.44 6.47
N GLU A 59 4.90 -9.43 5.32
CA GLU A 59 4.95 -8.31 4.37
C GLU A 59 4.15 -7.10 4.90
N MET A 60 3.08 -7.34 5.65
CA MET A 60 2.27 -6.31 6.29
C MET A 60 3.09 -5.52 7.32
N VAL A 61 3.93 -6.16 8.12
CA VAL A 61 4.85 -5.46 9.05
C VAL A 61 5.75 -4.47 8.30
N LYS A 62 6.33 -4.88 7.16
CA LYS A 62 7.19 -4.01 6.33
C LYS A 62 6.41 -2.85 5.71
N ARG A 63 5.20 -3.12 5.22
CA ARG A 63 4.30 -2.09 4.66
C ARG A 63 3.85 -1.09 5.72
N VAL A 64 3.47 -1.56 6.91
CA VAL A 64 3.04 -0.74 8.04
C VAL A 64 4.20 0.13 8.55
N ALA A 65 5.40 -0.44 8.68
CA ALA A 65 6.59 0.31 9.06
C ALA A 65 6.92 1.41 8.04
N LEU A 66 6.85 1.11 6.73
CA LEU A 66 7.06 2.10 5.68
C LEU A 66 6.00 3.21 5.71
N ALA A 67 4.73 2.83 5.90
CA ALA A 67 3.64 3.80 6.02
C ALA A 67 3.87 4.74 7.20
N SER A 68 4.22 4.21 8.38
CA SER A 68 4.56 5.00 9.56
C SER A 68 5.75 5.94 9.31
N PHE A 69 6.83 5.42 8.70
CA PHE A 69 8.02 6.20 8.34
C PHE A 69 7.67 7.43 7.48
N VAL A 70 6.85 7.24 6.45
CA VAL A 70 6.45 8.32 5.52
C VAL A 70 5.46 9.28 6.18
N GLN A 71 4.43 8.76 6.87
CA GLN A 71 3.39 9.58 7.50
C GLN A 71 3.94 10.47 8.62
N LYS A 72 4.88 9.93 9.41
CA LYS A 72 5.54 10.66 10.49
C LYS A 72 6.72 11.53 10.00
N LYS A 73 6.97 11.58 8.69
CA LYS A 73 8.07 12.36 8.07
C LYS A 73 9.43 12.09 8.71
N LEU A 74 9.71 10.83 9.05
CA LEU A 74 10.95 10.47 9.73
C LEU A 74 12.14 10.56 8.77
N THR A 75 13.26 11.06 9.27
CA THR A 75 14.57 10.92 8.61
C THR A 75 15.14 9.51 8.81
N LYS A 76 16.12 9.13 7.98
CA LYS A 76 16.87 7.86 8.19
C LYS A 76 17.46 7.81 9.59
N LYS A 77 18.08 8.90 10.05
CA LYS A 77 18.73 8.99 11.37
C LYS A 77 17.72 8.76 12.50
N GLN A 78 16.58 9.44 12.46
CA GLN A 78 15.51 9.28 13.46
C GLN A 78 14.97 7.85 13.48
N TYR A 79 14.71 7.26 12.30
CA TYR A 79 14.21 5.89 12.23
C TYR A 79 15.20 4.86 12.81
N VAL A 80 16.49 4.99 12.46
CA VAL A 80 17.54 4.10 12.98
C VAL A 80 17.70 4.27 14.48
N ALA A 81 17.59 5.49 15.01
CA ALA A 81 17.61 5.74 16.45
C ALA A 81 16.45 5.02 17.15
N ILE A 82 15.21 5.22 16.67
CA ILE A 82 14.01 4.56 17.21
C ILE A 82 14.16 3.04 17.19
N HIS A 83 14.58 2.47 16.04
CA HIS A 83 14.79 1.03 15.91
C HIS A 83 15.84 0.50 16.90
N THR A 84 16.94 1.24 17.09
CA THR A 84 18.02 0.84 18.02
C THR A 84 17.52 0.89 19.46
N GLU A 85 16.82 1.96 19.84
CA GLU A 85 16.22 2.12 21.17
C GLU A 85 15.21 1.00 21.46
N THR A 86 14.26 0.73 20.57
CA THR A 86 13.29 -0.36 20.78
C THR A 86 13.98 -1.71 20.89
N LYS A 87 15.02 -1.96 20.08
CA LYS A 87 15.80 -3.20 20.17
C LYS A 87 16.53 -3.32 21.51
N THR A 88 17.08 -2.23 22.05
CA THR A 88 17.73 -2.24 23.38
C THR A 88 16.75 -2.53 24.51
N HIS A 89 15.48 -2.16 24.35
CA HIS A 89 14.38 -2.52 25.26
C HIS A 89 13.72 -3.86 24.93
N ASN A 90 14.41 -4.73 24.17
CA ASN A 90 13.94 -6.07 23.79
C ASN A 90 12.62 -6.06 22.99
N ALA A 91 12.31 -4.95 22.31
CA ALA A 91 11.16 -4.77 21.43
C ALA A 91 11.61 -4.69 19.97
N ASP A 92 11.84 -5.85 19.35
CA ASP A 92 12.25 -5.97 17.93
C ASP A 92 11.03 -5.93 16.98
N ILE A 93 10.32 -4.80 16.99
CA ILE A 93 9.03 -4.63 16.30
C ILE A 93 9.14 -3.86 14.97
N TYR A 94 10.25 -3.17 14.75
CA TYR A 94 10.48 -2.40 13.53
C TYR A 94 11.48 -3.14 12.63
N PRO A 95 11.21 -3.26 11.32
CA PRO A 95 12.18 -3.83 10.41
C PRO A 95 13.42 -2.94 10.30
N THR A 96 14.51 -3.52 9.80
CA THR A 96 15.72 -2.74 9.58
C THR A 96 15.51 -1.67 8.50
N TYR A 97 16.34 -0.62 8.50
CA TYR A 97 16.27 0.40 7.45
C TYR A 97 16.53 -0.17 6.04
N ALA A 98 17.35 -1.22 5.93
CA ALA A 98 17.58 -1.92 4.66
C ALA A 98 16.29 -2.55 4.12
N GLU A 99 15.50 -3.18 4.98
CA GLU A 99 14.20 -3.74 4.61
C GLU A 99 13.17 -2.66 4.24
N LEU A 100 13.18 -1.52 4.95
CA LEU A 100 12.39 -0.35 4.54
C LEU A 100 12.78 0.15 3.16
N LEU A 101 14.07 0.18 2.83
CA LEU A 101 14.55 0.61 1.53
C LEU A 101 14.04 -0.33 0.42
N LEU A 102 14.04 -1.64 0.64
CA LEU A 102 13.44 -2.60 -0.29
C LEU A 102 11.93 -2.34 -0.46
N ALA A 103 11.21 -2.09 0.63
CA ALA A 103 9.79 -1.75 0.58
C ALA A 103 9.53 -0.42 -0.16
N LYS A 104 10.41 0.58 -0.02
CA LYS A 104 10.36 1.84 -0.79
C LYS A 104 10.55 1.59 -2.28
N LYS A 105 11.57 0.82 -2.65
CA LYS A 105 11.87 0.49 -4.05
C LYS A 105 10.69 -0.22 -4.72
N ARG A 106 10.00 -1.14 -4.02
CA ARG A 106 8.75 -1.77 -4.50
C ARG A 106 7.59 -0.79 -4.74
N CYS A 107 7.67 0.42 -4.19
CA CYS A 107 6.68 1.47 -4.40
C CYS A 107 7.04 2.42 -5.55
N TYR A 108 8.24 2.32 -6.13
CA TYR A 108 8.65 3.17 -7.24
C TYR A 108 8.19 2.57 -8.57
N PRO A 109 7.57 3.39 -9.44
CA PRO A 109 7.30 2.97 -10.81
C PRO A 109 8.61 2.89 -11.62
N GLU A 110 8.55 2.20 -12.76
CA GLU A 110 9.66 2.09 -13.71
C GLU A 110 9.76 3.33 -14.62
N ASN A 111 10.86 3.43 -15.38
CA ASN A 111 11.08 4.48 -16.40
C ASN A 111 11.08 5.92 -15.86
N ILE A 112 11.70 6.10 -14.69
CA ILE A 112 11.98 7.43 -14.13
C ILE A 112 13.28 7.95 -14.75
N SER A 113 13.23 9.17 -15.30
CA SER A 113 14.39 9.91 -15.80
C SER A 113 14.64 11.11 -14.89
N VAL A 114 15.87 11.24 -14.39
CA VAL A 114 16.28 12.35 -13.54
C VAL A 114 17.50 13.02 -14.17
N THR A 115 17.41 14.34 -14.34
CA THR A 115 18.50 15.24 -14.70
C THR A 115 18.68 16.25 -13.57
N GLU A 116 19.68 17.13 -13.68
CA GLU A 116 19.89 18.17 -12.67
C GLU A 116 18.73 19.17 -12.58
N VAL A 117 18.06 19.41 -13.70
CA VAL A 117 16.98 20.42 -13.80
C VAL A 117 15.58 19.83 -13.77
N SER A 118 15.43 18.50 -13.93
CA SER A 118 14.10 17.89 -14.02
C SER A 118 14.08 16.43 -13.61
N ALA A 119 12.93 15.99 -13.10
CA ALA A 119 12.59 14.58 -12.94
C ALA A 119 11.27 14.32 -13.66
N LYS A 120 11.23 13.30 -14.52
CA LYS A 120 10.03 12.94 -15.29
C LYS A 120 9.85 11.43 -15.34
N ILE A 121 8.60 11.01 -15.50
CA ILE A 121 8.24 9.62 -15.73
C ILE A 121 7.34 9.50 -16.97
N VAL A 122 7.45 8.39 -17.69
CA VAL A 122 6.52 8.05 -18.77
C VAL A 122 5.12 7.86 -18.20
N LEU A 123 4.12 8.56 -18.77
CA LEU A 123 2.75 8.53 -18.24
C LEU A 123 2.19 7.12 -18.10
N GLN A 124 2.33 6.26 -19.13
CA GLN A 124 1.89 4.86 -19.08
C GLN A 124 2.46 4.14 -17.86
N SER A 125 3.77 4.22 -17.62
CA SER A 125 4.44 3.56 -16.49
C SER A 125 3.91 4.03 -15.14
N LEU A 126 3.57 5.32 -15.00
CA LEU A 126 2.97 5.86 -13.78
C LEU A 126 1.54 5.36 -13.57
N LEU A 127 0.72 5.37 -14.63
CA LEU A 127 -0.68 4.94 -14.58
C LEU A 127 -0.76 3.44 -14.26
N ASP A 128 -0.01 2.61 -15.00
CA ASP A 128 0.04 1.16 -14.80
C ASP A 128 0.45 0.80 -13.38
N HIS A 129 1.52 1.41 -12.89
CA HIS A 129 1.98 1.19 -11.52
C HIS A 129 0.93 1.62 -10.50
N THR A 130 0.29 2.78 -10.71
CA THR A 130 -0.75 3.27 -9.82
C THR A 130 -1.96 2.34 -9.77
N VAL A 131 -2.44 1.89 -10.94
CA VAL A 131 -3.55 0.94 -11.05
C VAL A 131 -3.19 -0.38 -10.39
N ARG A 132 -2.03 -0.99 -10.70
CA ARG A 132 -1.59 -2.24 -10.06
C ARG A 132 -1.57 -2.12 -8.54
N ARG A 133 -1.10 -0.99 -8.01
CA ARG A 133 -1.08 -0.73 -6.56
C ARG A 133 -2.48 -0.59 -5.96
N ILE A 134 -3.43 0.03 -6.67
CA ILE A 134 -4.83 0.10 -6.24
C ILE A 134 -5.47 -1.30 -6.28
N MET A 135 -5.26 -2.06 -7.35
CA MET A 135 -5.81 -3.42 -7.50
C MET A 135 -5.33 -4.37 -6.40
N ILE A 136 -4.06 -4.27 -5.97
CA ILE A 136 -3.55 -5.02 -4.82
C ILE A 136 -4.32 -4.71 -3.53
N THR A 137 -4.79 -3.47 -3.34
CA THR A 137 -5.61 -3.11 -2.15
C THR A 137 -7.05 -3.59 -2.24
N LEU A 138 -7.50 -4.01 -3.42
CA LEU A 138 -8.87 -4.44 -3.68
C LEU A 138 -8.99 -5.95 -3.83
N LYS A 139 -7.90 -6.72 -3.68
CA LYS A 139 -7.85 -8.16 -3.96
C LYS A 139 -9.04 -8.93 -3.38
N ASP A 140 -9.39 -8.67 -2.12
CA ASP A 140 -10.48 -9.37 -1.42
C ASP A 140 -11.88 -8.93 -1.89
N VAL A 141 -12.03 -7.67 -2.34
CA VAL A 141 -13.28 -7.18 -2.94
C VAL A 141 -13.44 -7.76 -4.34
N LEU A 142 -12.37 -7.76 -5.13
CA LEU A 142 -12.34 -8.25 -6.50
C LEU A 142 -12.60 -9.76 -6.58
N GLN A 143 -12.04 -10.55 -5.67
CA GLN A 143 -12.34 -12.00 -5.60
C GLN A 143 -13.83 -12.28 -5.41
N ARG A 144 -14.53 -11.45 -4.63
CA ARG A 144 -15.97 -11.60 -4.38
C ARG A 144 -16.83 -11.15 -5.57
N VAL A 145 -16.41 -10.10 -6.28
CA VAL A 145 -17.11 -9.59 -7.48
C VAL A 145 -16.89 -10.52 -8.69
N CYS A 146 -15.70 -11.10 -8.84
CA CYS A 146 -15.34 -11.90 -10.00
C CYS A 146 -15.67 -13.39 -9.88
N ALA A 147 -16.11 -13.88 -8.72
CA ALA A 147 -16.64 -15.24 -8.58
C ALA A 147 -17.91 -15.48 -9.44
N SER A 148 -18.54 -14.41 -9.92
CA SER A 148 -19.83 -14.42 -10.62
C SER A 148 -19.72 -14.17 -12.13
N SER A 149 -18.53 -13.83 -12.64
CA SER A 149 -18.32 -13.32 -14.00
C SER A 149 -17.11 -14.03 -14.63
N GLY A 150 -17.22 -14.48 -15.89
CA GLY A 150 -16.15 -15.18 -16.59
C GLY A 150 -14.78 -14.47 -16.52
N ASN A 151 -13.70 -15.25 -16.67
CA ASN A 151 -12.29 -14.97 -16.32
C ASN A 151 -11.67 -13.58 -16.66
N SER A 152 -12.30 -12.73 -17.46
CA SER A 152 -11.79 -11.40 -17.86
C SER A 152 -12.80 -10.30 -17.58
N VAL A 153 -12.38 -9.27 -16.83
CA VAL A 153 -13.20 -8.09 -16.51
C VAL A 153 -12.54 -6.84 -17.07
N ASN A 154 -13.24 -6.12 -17.95
CA ASN A 154 -12.78 -4.82 -18.42
C ASN A 154 -13.08 -3.75 -17.36
N VAL A 155 -12.05 -2.98 -17.03
CA VAL A 155 -12.13 -1.90 -16.06
C VAL A 155 -11.63 -0.61 -16.70
N ARG A 156 -12.31 0.49 -16.40
CA ARG A 156 -11.89 1.83 -16.80
C ARG A 156 -11.35 2.57 -15.59
N ALA A 157 -10.12 3.07 -15.72
CA ALA A 157 -9.48 3.89 -14.71
C ALA A 157 -9.65 5.38 -15.07
N ILE A 158 -10.30 6.13 -14.19
CA ILE A 158 -10.60 7.55 -14.38
C ILE A 158 -9.59 8.39 -13.61
N TYR A 159 -8.91 9.30 -14.31
CA TYR A 159 -7.93 10.22 -13.74
C TYR A 159 -8.33 11.68 -13.98
N LYS A 160 -7.92 12.55 -13.06
CA LYS A 160 -7.73 13.98 -13.33
C LYS A 160 -6.23 14.29 -13.37
N TRP A 161 -5.83 15.29 -14.14
CA TRP A 161 -4.45 15.72 -14.21
C TRP A 161 -4.38 17.23 -14.45
N GLY A 162 -3.22 17.81 -14.19
CA GLY A 162 -2.97 19.23 -14.39
C GLY A 162 -1.51 19.58 -14.14
N CYS A 163 -1.21 20.86 -14.27
CA CYS A 163 0.10 21.41 -13.98
C CYS A 163 -0.04 22.72 -13.19
N ASP A 164 1.01 23.05 -12.44
CA ASP A 164 1.05 24.23 -11.58
C ASP A 164 2.51 24.69 -11.40
N GLY A 165 2.70 26.02 -11.31
CA GLY A 165 3.98 26.67 -11.06
C GLY A 165 4.08 27.23 -9.64
N ALA A 166 5.26 27.10 -9.04
CA ALA A 166 5.59 27.66 -7.73
C ALA A 166 6.88 28.49 -7.82
N ALA A 167 6.86 29.68 -7.23
CA ALA A 167 8.02 30.57 -7.10
C ALA A 167 8.53 30.59 -5.64
N GLY A 168 9.68 31.23 -5.42
CA GLY A 168 10.24 31.46 -4.08
C GLY A 168 10.89 30.22 -3.45
N GLN A 169 11.37 29.29 -4.29
CA GLN A 169 12.18 28.17 -3.81
C GLN A 169 13.56 28.67 -3.37
N GLN A 170 14.21 27.91 -2.48
CA GLN A 170 15.57 28.22 -2.02
C GLN A 170 16.57 27.80 -3.09
N ASN A 171 17.45 28.71 -3.46
CA ASN A 171 18.47 28.44 -4.47
C ASN A 171 19.64 27.70 -3.84
N TYR A 172 20.06 26.62 -4.50
CA TYR A 172 21.23 25.89 -4.10
C TYR A 172 22.49 26.56 -4.65
N LYS A 173 23.59 26.49 -3.90
CA LYS A 173 24.91 26.99 -4.35
C LYS A 173 25.66 25.99 -5.23
N GLN A 174 24.95 25.04 -5.83
CA GLN A 174 25.51 24.02 -6.70
C GLN A 174 25.41 24.49 -8.15
N ARG A 175 26.50 24.37 -8.90
CA ARG A 175 26.52 24.69 -10.33
C ARG A 175 25.93 23.53 -11.15
N PHE A 176 25.13 23.86 -12.16
CA PHE A 176 24.66 22.91 -13.18
C PHE A 176 25.81 22.56 -14.15
N VAL A 177 25.97 21.27 -14.44
CA VAL A 177 27.05 20.71 -15.26
C VAL A 177 26.84 21.04 -16.75
N ASP A 178 25.58 21.06 -17.21
CA ASP A 178 25.21 21.29 -18.61
C ASP A 178 25.02 22.80 -18.87
N SER A 179 26.10 23.57 -18.81
CA SER A 179 26.05 25.03 -18.78
C SER A 179 26.15 25.70 -20.17
N ASP A 180 25.14 25.50 -21.03
CA ASP A 180 24.81 26.44 -22.12
C ASP A 180 23.68 27.41 -21.71
N HIS A 181 22.97 27.12 -20.61
CA HIS A 181 21.87 27.95 -20.10
C HIS A 181 22.06 28.25 -18.61
N ASN A 182 21.74 29.48 -18.23
CA ASN A 182 21.74 29.94 -16.84
C ASN A 182 20.49 29.39 -16.15
N HIS A 183 20.52 28.11 -15.79
CA HIS A 183 19.42 27.43 -15.11
C HIS A 183 19.18 28.04 -13.72
N ASP A 184 17.92 28.20 -13.36
CA ASP A 184 17.46 28.85 -12.14
C ASP A 184 16.51 27.92 -11.37
N ASP A 185 16.89 27.58 -10.14
CA ASP A 185 16.13 26.73 -9.23
C ASP A 185 15.16 27.50 -8.32
N SER A 186 15.04 28.82 -8.52
CA SER A 186 14.06 29.69 -7.81
C SER A 186 12.60 29.34 -8.11
N PHE A 187 12.36 28.67 -9.25
CA PHE A 187 11.04 28.33 -9.76
C PHE A 187 10.91 26.82 -9.96
N MET A 188 9.75 26.27 -9.60
CA MET A 188 9.42 24.88 -9.82
C MET A 188 8.09 24.78 -10.56
N PHE A 189 8.07 23.98 -11.62
CA PHE A 189 6.85 23.64 -12.33
C PHE A 189 6.59 22.15 -12.24
N VAL A 190 5.35 21.78 -11.93
CA VAL A 190 4.96 20.40 -11.67
C VAL A 190 3.78 20.00 -12.53
N VAL A 191 3.88 18.85 -13.19
CA VAL A 191 2.77 18.16 -13.85
C VAL A 191 2.39 16.95 -13.00
N SER A 192 1.11 16.76 -12.73
CA SER A 192 0.65 15.69 -11.84
C SER A 192 -0.71 15.12 -12.27
N CYS A 193 -0.99 13.89 -11.82
CA CYS A 193 -2.29 13.24 -11.99
C CYS A 193 -2.79 12.63 -10.68
N VAL A 194 -4.11 12.48 -10.56
CA VAL A 194 -4.77 11.89 -9.40
C VAL A 194 -5.75 10.81 -9.89
N PRO A 195 -5.64 9.55 -9.43
CA PRO A 195 -6.66 8.54 -9.69
C PRO A 195 -7.95 8.90 -8.96
N ILE A 196 -9.08 8.85 -9.67
CA ILE A 196 -10.39 9.23 -9.17
C ILE A 196 -11.26 8.01 -8.92
N ARG A 197 -11.40 7.13 -9.92
CA ARG A 197 -12.23 5.92 -9.83
C ARG A 197 -11.69 4.78 -10.68
N LEU A 198 -12.04 3.56 -10.29
CA LEU A 198 -12.06 2.39 -11.14
C LEU A 198 -13.51 1.96 -11.31
N VAL A 199 -13.96 1.77 -12.55
CA VAL A 199 -15.34 1.36 -12.87
C VAL A 199 -15.33 0.19 -13.85
N ASP A 200 -16.33 -0.69 -13.79
CA ASP A 200 -16.48 -1.77 -14.77
C ASP A 200 -17.18 -1.28 -16.06
N GLU A 201 -17.55 -2.25 -16.92
CA GLU A 201 -18.30 -2.02 -18.16
C GLU A 201 -19.68 -1.41 -17.93
N ASN A 202 -20.30 -1.71 -16.78
CA ASN A 202 -21.65 -1.27 -16.40
C ASN A 202 -21.63 0.05 -15.59
N ASP A 203 -20.50 0.76 -15.54
CA ASP A 203 -20.27 1.95 -14.69
C ASP A 203 -20.37 1.66 -13.17
N THR A 204 -20.29 0.40 -12.75
CA THR A 204 -20.21 0.02 -11.33
C THR A 204 -18.87 0.45 -10.77
N ILE A 205 -18.89 1.16 -9.64
CA ILE A 205 -17.68 1.71 -9.03
C ILE A 205 -16.97 0.64 -8.21
N LEU A 206 -15.87 0.09 -8.75
CA LEU A 206 -15.01 -0.87 -8.05
C LEU A 206 -14.10 -0.19 -7.02
N TRP A 207 -13.69 1.05 -7.28
CA TRP A 207 -12.90 1.85 -6.36
C TRP A 207 -13.16 3.33 -6.54
N GLN A 208 -13.16 4.06 -5.43
CA GLN A 208 -13.35 5.50 -5.38
C GLN A 208 -12.28 6.14 -4.50
N ASN A 209 -11.62 7.16 -5.01
CA ASN A 209 -10.82 8.05 -4.19
C ASN A 209 -11.74 8.87 -3.26
N ASN A 210 -11.66 8.61 -1.95
CA ASN A 210 -12.45 9.32 -0.94
C ASN A 210 -11.96 10.75 -0.66
N ARG A 211 -10.75 11.11 -1.11
CA ARG A 211 -10.14 12.43 -0.90
C ARG A 211 -9.44 12.90 -2.19
N PRO A 212 -10.20 13.17 -3.27
CA PRO A 212 -9.64 13.49 -4.58
C PRO A 212 -8.86 14.82 -4.61
N SER A 213 -9.05 15.68 -3.61
CA SER A 213 -8.30 16.95 -3.46
C SER A 213 -7.11 16.84 -2.50
N SER A 214 -6.82 15.65 -1.95
CA SER A 214 -5.68 15.46 -1.06
C SER A 214 -4.38 15.31 -1.83
N THR A 215 -3.33 15.97 -1.36
CA THR A 215 -1.95 15.80 -1.86
C THR A 215 -1.46 14.36 -1.76
N LYS A 216 -2.03 13.53 -0.87
CA LYS A 216 -1.65 12.12 -0.68
C LYS A 216 -1.95 11.23 -1.90
N PHE A 217 -2.91 11.63 -2.74
CA PHE A 217 -3.25 10.91 -3.98
C PHE A 217 -2.69 11.60 -5.24
N CYS A 218 -2.02 12.75 -5.07
CA CYS A 218 -1.41 13.46 -6.17
C CYS A 218 -0.11 12.77 -6.59
N ARG A 219 -0.06 12.27 -7.82
CA ARG A 219 1.07 11.53 -8.37
C ARG A 219 1.83 12.43 -9.36
N PRO A 220 3.08 12.83 -9.06
CA PRO A 220 3.86 13.68 -9.96
C PRO A 220 4.25 12.90 -11.22
N ILE A 221 4.04 13.52 -12.39
CA ILE A 221 4.48 13.06 -13.71
C ILE A 221 5.80 13.72 -14.07
N LYS A 222 5.92 15.03 -13.81
CA LYS A 222 7.13 15.81 -14.07
C LYS A 222 7.30 16.89 -13.02
N ILE A 223 8.54 17.10 -12.60
CA ILE A 223 8.98 18.23 -11.79
C ILE A 223 10.16 18.85 -12.53
N THR A 224 10.17 20.16 -12.70
CA THR A 224 11.26 20.85 -13.40
C THR A 224 11.54 22.21 -12.77
N PHE A 225 12.81 22.60 -12.74
CA PHE A 225 13.22 23.93 -12.32
C PHE A 225 13.07 24.91 -13.48
N GLN A 226 11.88 25.51 -13.56
CA GLN A 226 11.53 26.43 -14.63
C GLN A 226 10.36 27.30 -14.17
N LYS A 227 10.39 28.58 -14.55
CA LYS A 227 9.27 29.50 -14.34
C LYS A 227 8.09 29.10 -15.22
N GLU A 228 6.90 29.13 -14.65
CA GLU A 228 5.66 28.97 -15.40
C GLU A 228 5.50 30.10 -16.42
N THR A 229 5.38 29.72 -17.69
CA THR A 229 5.03 30.61 -18.80
C THR A 229 3.94 29.95 -19.64
N GLU A 230 3.17 30.76 -20.37
CA GLU A 230 2.11 30.24 -21.23
C GLU A 230 2.65 29.24 -22.26
N GLU A 231 3.76 29.57 -22.91
CA GLU A 231 4.43 28.69 -23.88
C GLU A 231 4.82 27.35 -23.26
N MET A 232 5.36 27.38 -22.03
CA MET A 232 5.73 26.17 -21.30
C MET A 232 4.51 25.32 -20.96
N VAL A 233 3.43 25.94 -20.47
CA VAL A 233 2.18 25.26 -20.15
C VAL A 233 1.60 24.61 -21.40
N GLN A 234 1.52 25.33 -22.52
CA GLN A 234 1.00 24.79 -23.78
C GLN A 234 1.85 23.61 -24.27
N LYS A 235 3.19 23.72 -24.19
CA LYS A 235 4.12 22.64 -24.55
C LYS A 235 3.91 21.40 -23.70
N GLU A 236 3.92 21.53 -22.37
CA GLU A 236 3.77 20.38 -21.46
C GLU A 236 2.38 19.75 -21.54
N VAL A 237 1.33 20.56 -21.66
CA VAL A 237 -0.04 20.07 -21.90
C VAL A 237 -0.12 19.31 -23.22
N GLY A 238 0.52 19.80 -24.28
CA GLY A 238 0.62 19.12 -25.57
C GLY A 238 1.32 17.76 -25.47
N ILE A 239 2.45 17.69 -24.76
CA ILE A 239 3.18 16.44 -24.50
C ILE A 239 2.30 15.43 -23.77
N ILE A 240 1.61 15.84 -22.69
CA ILE A 240 0.75 14.92 -21.94
C ILE A 240 -0.46 14.49 -22.76
N LYS A 241 -1.11 15.38 -23.51
CA LYS A 241 -2.21 15.02 -24.41
C LYS A 241 -1.77 14.01 -25.48
N HIS A 242 -0.59 14.19 -26.04
CA HIS A 242 -0.01 13.23 -26.97
C HIS A 242 0.24 11.88 -26.30
N GLN A 243 0.82 11.85 -25.10
CA GLN A 243 1.00 10.59 -24.36
C GLN A 243 -0.34 9.91 -24.03
N ILE A 244 -1.38 10.68 -23.71
CA ILE A 244 -2.74 10.17 -23.46
C ILE A 244 -3.30 9.47 -24.71
N SER A 245 -3.08 10.02 -25.91
CA SER A 245 -3.57 9.40 -27.16
C SER A 245 -2.87 8.09 -27.51
N GLN A 246 -1.70 7.83 -26.92
CA GLN A 246 -0.91 6.62 -27.12
C GLN A 246 -1.05 5.60 -25.98
N LEU A 247 -1.92 5.87 -24.99
CA LEU A 247 -2.10 4.96 -23.86
C LEU A 247 -2.67 3.62 -24.32
N ARG A 248 -2.16 2.56 -23.73
CA ARG A 248 -2.60 1.18 -23.94
C ARG A 248 -3.24 0.63 -22.68
N PRO A 249 -4.19 -0.31 -22.79
CA PRO A 249 -4.70 -1.03 -21.64
C PRO A 249 -3.58 -1.78 -20.90
N VAL A 250 -3.72 -1.89 -19.58
CA VAL A 250 -2.83 -2.69 -18.75
C VAL A 250 -3.57 -3.92 -18.26
N GLU A 251 -2.94 -5.08 -18.42
CA GLU A 251 -3.43 -6.33 -17.84
C GLU A 251 -2.91 -6.48 -16.42
N VAL A 252 -3.83 -6.76 -15.50
CA VAL A 252 -3.54 -7.04 -14.10
C VAL A 252 -4.15 -8.39 -13.73
N THR A 253 -3.29 -9.37 -13.54
CA THR A 253 -3.69 -10.72 -13.14
C THR A 253 -3.79 -10.83 -11.63
N THR A 254 -4.89 -11.37 -11.17
CA THR A 254 -5.08 -11.85 -9.79
C THR A 254 -5.13 -13.38 -9.79
N ASP A 255 -5.07 -14.01 -8.62
CA ASP A 255 -5.11 -15.47 -8.48
C ASP A 255 -6.35 -16.13 -9.13
N SER A 256 -7.39 -15.35 -9.44
CA SER A 256 -8.70 -15.83 -9.88
C SER A 256 -9.19 -15.22 -11.20
N SER A 257 -8.66 -14.06 -11.62
CA SER A 257 -9.21 -13.31 -12.76
C SER A 257 -8.18 -12.37 -13.40
N VAL A 258 -8.35 -12.10 -14.69
CA VAL A 258 -7.58 -11.12 -15.45
C VAL A 258 -8.40 -9.83 -15.57
N PHE A 259 -7.79 -8.70 -15.21
CA PHE A 259 -8.40 -7.38 -15.37
C PHE A 259 -7.71 -6.63 -16.49
N VAL A 260 -8.46 -6.24 -17.52
CA VAL A 260 -7.96 -5.40 -18.60
C VAL A 260 -8.36 -3.97 -18.30
N ILE A 261 -7.38 -3.11 -18.00
CA ILE A 261 -7.63 -1.78 -17.46
C ILE A 261 -7.28 -0.72 -18.49
N SER A 262 -8.29 -0.06 -19.03
CA SER A 262 -8.11 1.09 -19.92
C SER A 262 -8.13 2.39 -19.13
N SER A 263 -7.10 3.22 -19.32
CA SER A 263 -7.03 4.54 -18.68
C SER A 263 -7.77 5.57 -19.52
N LEU A 264 -8.79 6.21 -18.96
CA LEU A 264 -9.51 7.31 -19.58
C LEU A 264 -9.18 8.60 -18.85
N SER A 265 -8.71 9.58 -19.61
CA SER A 265 -8.63 10.95 -19.14
C SER A 265 -9.94 11.67 -19.44
N HIS A 266 -10.40 12.47 -18.48
CA HIS A 266 -11.48 13.48 -18.54
C HIS A 266 -12.77 13.13 -17.78
N GLN A 267 -12.95 13.78 -16.62
CA GLN A 267 -14.26 14.29 -16.21
C GLN A 267 -14.10 15.74 -15.72
N PRO A 268 -14.88 16.70 -16.22
CA PRO A 268 -15.16 17.92 -15.49
C PRO A 268 -15.91 17.54 -14.21
N SER A 269 -15.60 18.21 -13.10
CA SER A 269 -16.12 17.92 -11.76
C SER A 269 -17.66 17.82 -11.74
N LYS A 270 -18.19 16.59 -11.68
CA LYS A 270 -19.58 16.34 -11.27
C LYS A 270 -19.58 15.61 -9.92
N LYS A 271 -20.51 16.01 -9.04
CA LYS A 271 -20.68 15.51 -7.66
C LYS A 271 -20.63 13.98 -7.63
N SER A 272 -19.94 13.43 -6.63
CA SER A 272 -19.73 12.00 -6.42
C SER A 272 -21.05 11.22 -6.32
N ARG A 273 -21.20 10.16 -7.12
CA ARG A 273 -22.17 9.11 -6.82
C ARG A 273 -21.59 8.19 -5.73
N PRO A 274 -22.41 7.67 -4.81
CA PRO A 274 -21.96 6.70 -3.81
C PRO A 274 -21.51 5.39 -4.47
N LEU A 275 -20.68 4.62 -3.75
CA LEU A 275 -20.34 3.24 -4.10
C LEU A 275 -21.62 2.39 -4.26
N SER A 276 -21.58 1.31 -5.04
CA SER A 276 -22.76 0.44 -5.17
C SER A 276 -23.13 -0.16 -3.81
N PRO A 277 -24.43 -0.37 -3.52
CA PRO A 277 -24.88 -0.96 -2.27
C PRO A 277 -24.22 -2.31 -1.96
N GLU A 278 -23.96 -3.12 -3.00
CA GLU A 278 -23.27 -4.41 -2.91
C GLU A 278 -21.82 -4.24 -2.42
N ILE A 279 -21.06 -3.30 -2.99
CA ILE A 279 -19.67 -3.03 -2.56
C ILE A 279 -19.63 -2.41 -1.16
N ILE A 280 -20.59 -1.55 -0.82
CA ILE A 280 -20.72 -0.99 0.54
C ILE A 280 -20.97 -2.11 1.55
N SER A 281 -21.87 -3.05 1.23
CA SER A 281 -22.17 -4.22 2.06
C SER A 281 -20.93 -5.10 2.28
N LEU A 282 -20.18 -5.38 1.20
CA LEU A 282 -18.95 -6.17 1.25
C LEU A 282 -17.82 -5.48 2.04
N LEU A 283 -17.69 -4.16 1.93
CA LEU A 283 -16.73 -3.37 2.72
C LEU A 283 -17.10 -3.35 4.21
N LYS A 284 -18.38 -3.25 4.55
CA LYS A 284 -18.87 -3.33 5.94
C LYS A 284 -18.63 -4.71 6.54
N CYS A 285 -18.92 -5.78 5.78
CA CYS A 285 -18.68 -7.16 6.21
C CYS A 285 -17.19 -7.44 6.46
N SER A 286 -16.29 -6.81 5.70
CA SER A 286 -14.84 -6.90 5.92
C SER A 286 -14.38 -6.12 7.17
N TYR A 287 -15.07 -5.02 7.49
CA TYR A 287 -14.81 -4.20 8.69
C TYR A 287 -15.39 -4.82 9.98
N GLU A 288 -16.48 -5.58 9.88
CA GLU A 288 -17.08 -6.30 11.01
C GLU A 288 -16.28 -7.55 11.39
N ILE A 289 -15.60 -8.19 10.43
CA ILE A 289 -14.65 -9.28 10.72
C ILE A 289 -13.46 -8.75 11.55
N ASP A 290 -12.98 -7.53 11.29
CA ASP A 290 -11.91 -6.89 12.09
C ASP A 290 -12.40 -6.40 13.48
N LYS A 291 -13.70 -6.12 13.64
CA LYS A 291 -14.30 -5.72 14.93
C LYS A 291 -14.68 -6.89 15.83
N CYS A 292 -15.03 -8.05 15.26
CA CYS A 292 -15.33 -9.24 16.06
C CYS A 292 -14.11 -9.80 16.82
N ASP A 293 -12.88 -9.36 16.47
CA ASP A 293 -11.66 -9.69 17.22
C ASP A 293 -11.23 -8.59 18.24
N THR A 294 -11.99 -7.49 18.37
CA THR A 294 -11.66 -6.39 19.31
C THR A 294 -12.69 -6.07 20.39
N GLU A 295 -13.88 -6.67 20.36
CA GLU A 295 -14.90 -6.48 21.42
C GLU A 295 -15.21 -7.81 22.13
N ALA A 296 -14.22 -8.34 22.83
CA ALA A 296 -14.41 -9.32 23.90
C ALA A 296 -13.51 -8.94 25.08
N GLY A 297 -14.01 -8.04 25.93
CA GLY A 297 -13.48 -7.82 27.27
C GLY A 297 -13.26 -6.36 27.63
N SER A 298 -14.31 -5.70 28.12
CA SER A 298 -14.35 -5.18 29.50
C SER A 298 -15.57 -4.28 29.68
N GLU A 299 -16.62 -4.86 30.24
CA GLU A 299 -17.68 -4.14 30.96
C GLU A 299 -17.62 -4.68 32.41
N SER A 300 -17.70 -3.77 33.39
CA SER A 300 -17.90 -4.02 34.83
C SER A 300 -16.64 -4.52 35.61
N ASP A 301 -16.24 -4.07 36.81
CA ASP A 301 -16.89 -3.31 37.90
C ASP A 301 -15.84 -2.59 38.79
N ASP A 302 -16.31 -1.51 39.42
CA ASP A 302 -16.03 -0.98 40.77
C ASP A 302 -14.90 -1.58 41.64
N GLU A 303 -13.92 -0.73 41.99
CA GLU A 303 -13.53 -0.28 43.35
C GLU A 303 -12.37 0.72 43.30
#